data_AF-A0AAJ6HFI3-F1
#
_entry.id   AF-A0AAJ6HFI3-F1
#
_cell.length_a   1.000
_cell.length_b   1.000
_cell.length_c   1.000
_cell.angle_alpha   90.00
_cell.angle_beta   90.00
_cell.angle_gamma   90.00
#
_symmetry.space_group_name_H-M   'P 1'
#
loop_
_entity.id
_entity.type
_entity.pdbx_description
1 polymer ?
#
loop_
_entity_poly.entity_id
_entity_poly.type
_entity_poly.pdbx_seq_one_letter_code
_entity_poly.pdbx_strand_id
1 'polypeptide(L)'
;MSIDITAPAPRVFSESDTRTIEMSPSGYLEQILDRELKLTLHGIELGSERDDSMRQLTDTAATLYDGRILRELIQNAYDGAGEDVDAHILVKLDLASAPHAMLDVCNTGNGFSRADVDSIVNPARSRKQPGNSIGHKGLGFRSVTLISHDPQIYSSQAENKAAQFDGFCFRFADEQAQRERLLHLAEPDLAERAVGKTHSLQLPLVINSFPDDIQDYVRNCTSLDHLFASLLTTYLHSI
;
A
#
# COMPACT_ATOMS: atom_id res chain seq x y z
N MET A 1 55.23 11.02 -51.01
CA MET A 1 53.89 10.49 -50.72
C MET A 1 53.86 10.16 -49.23
N SER A 2 53.39 11.09 -48.41
CA SER A 2 53.24 10.88 -46.97
C SER A 2 51.74 10.75 -46.71
N ILE A 3 51.35 9.61 -46.14
CA ILE A 3 49.96 9.27 -45.86
C ILE A 3 49.58 9.95 -44.55
N ASP A 4 48.56 10.79 -44.62
CA ASP A 4 47.92 11.46 -43.49
C ASP A 4 47.14 10.42 -42.66
N ILE A 5 47.51 10.25 -41.40
CA ILE A 5 46.81 9.39 -40.43
C ILE A 5 46.28 10.30 -39.33
N THR A 6 45.21 11.02 -39.64
CA THR A 6 44.40 11.69 -38.62
C THR A 6 43.21 10.80 -38.28
N ALA A 7 43.35 9.98 -37.24
CA ALA A 7 42.24 9.20 -36.69
C ALA A 7 41.22 10.16 -36.04
N PRO A 8 39.91 10.02 -36.29
CA PRO A 8 38.92 10.85 -35.60
C PRO A 8 38.91 10.51 -34.10
N ALA A 9 38.91 11.56 -33.27
CA ALA A 9 38.79 11.42 -31.82
C ALA A 9 37.55 10.57 -31.45
N PRO A 10 37.62 9.73 -30.39
CA PRO A 10 36.48 8.94 -29.96
C PRO A 10 35.31 9.88 -29.62
N ARG A 11 34.14 9.59 -30.18
CA ARG A 11 32.90 10.29 -29.83
C ARG A 11 32.67 10.10 -28.33
N VAL A 12 32.77 11.19 -27.58
CA VAL A 12 32.26 11.26 -26.21
C VAL A 12 30.76 11.05 -26.33
N PHE A 13 30.27 9.90 -25.87
CA PHE A 13 28.84 9.71 -25.66
C PHE A 13 28.40 10.72 -24.61
N SER A 14 27.53 11.64 -24.98
CA SER A 14 26.93 12.58 -24.04
C SER A 14 26.10 11.79 -23.02
N GLU A 15 26.28 12.09 -21.73
CA GLU A 15 25.45 11.60 -20.60
C GLU A 15 24.04 12.22 -20.65
N SER A 16 23.38 12.14 -21.80
CA SER A 16 22.07 12.70 -22.04
C SER A 16 21.17 11.66 -22.67
N ASP A 17 20.76 10.66 -21.87
CA ASP A 17 19.42 10.05 -21.88
C ASP A 17 19.40 8.76 -21.08
N THR A 18 19.43 8.89 -19.75
CA THR A 18 18.80 7.90 -18.90
C THR A 18 18.01 8.65 -17.84
N ARG A 19 16.97 9.37 -18.28
CA ARG A 19 15.87 9.65 -17.37
C ARG A 19 15.29 8.29 -17.03
N THR A 20 15.67 7.73 -15.89
CA THR A 20 14.89 6.68 -15.25
C THR A 20 13.50 7.28 -15.08
N ILE A 21 12.54 6.89 -15.92
CA ILE A 21 11.17 7.36 -15.77
C ILE A 21 10.74 6.86 -14.40
N GLU A 22 10.61 7.78 -13.45
CA GLU A 22 10.20 7.42 -12.12
C GLU A 22 8.76 6.91 -12.20
N MET A 23 8.58 5.63 -11.89
CA MET A 23 7.29 4.97 -11.96
C MET A 23 6.30 5.65 -11.02
N SER A 24 5.10 5.97 -11.54
CA SER A 24 4.03 6.57 -10.73
C SER A 24 3.63 5.68 -9.56
N PRO A 25 3.05 6.23 -8.48
CA PRO A 25 2.52 5.44 -7.37
C PRO A 25 1.56 4.35 -7.82
N SER A 26 0.60 4.69 -8.70
CA SER A 26 -0.35 3.73 -9.28
C SER A 26 0.34 2.64 -10.09
N GLY A 27 1.31 3.00 -10.94
CA GLY A 27 2.07 2.03 -11.74
C GLY A 27 2.88 1.05 -10.88
N TYR A 28 3.38 1.52 -9.73
CA TYR A 28 4.09 0.66 -8.78
C TYR A 28 3.15 -0.32 -8.07
N LEU A 29 1.95 0.12 -7.70
CA LEU A 29 0.92 -0.75 -7.10
C LEU A 29 0.48 -1.84 -8.08
N GLU A 30 0.22 -1.49 -9.34
CA GLU A 30 -0.08 -2.44 -10.43
C GLU A 30 1.05 -3.47 -10.62
N GLN A 31 2.31 -3.02 -10.56
CA GLN A 31 3.45 -3.92 -10.64
C GLN A 31 3.50 -4.90 -9.47
N ILE A 32 3.17 -4.47 -8.25
CA ILE A 32 3.11 -5.35 -7.08
C ILE A 32 2.01 -6.39 -7.27
N LEU A 33 0.80 -5.96 -7.63
CA LEU A 33 -0.35 -6.85 -7.85
C LEU A 33 -0.01 -7.95 -8.86
N ASP A 34 0.50 -7.56 -10.02
CA ASP A 34 0.88 -8.51 -11.07
C ASP A 34 1.99 -9.46 -10.64
N ARG A 35 3.00 -8.94 -9.93
CA ARG A 35 4.12 -9.75 -9.44
C ARG A 35 3.63 -10.84 -8.50
N GLU A 36 2.84 -10.48 -7.50
CA GLU A 36 2.37 -11.43 -6.49
C GLU A 36 1.42 -12.48 -7.11
N LEU A 37 0.47 -12.07 -7.97
CA LEU A 37 -0.42 -13.01 -8.65
C LEU A 37 0.35 -13.98 -9.59
N LYS A 38 1.37 -13.50 -10.31
CA LYS A 38 2.24 -14.37 -11.13
C LYS A 38 3.02 -15.37 -10.28
N LEU A 39 3.52 -14.95 -9.11
CA LEU A 39 4.18 -15.86 -8.17
C LEU A 39 3.23 -16.93 -7.65
N THR A 40 1.97 -16.58 -7.39
CA THR A 40 0.93 -17.52 -6.97
C THR A 40 0.59 -18.53 -8.06
N LEU A 41 0.37 -18.06 -9.29
CA LEU A 41 0.15 -18.93 -10.45
C LEU A 41 1.29 -19.94 -10.59
N HIS A 42 2.53 -19.47 -10.55
CA HIS A 42 3.70 -20.34 -10.63
C HIS A 42 3.81 -21.31 -9.43
N GLY A 43 3.48 -20.85 -8.23
CA GLY A 43 3.44 -21.70 -7.03
C GLY A 43 2.43 -22.84 -7.17
N ILE A 44 1.27 -22.59 -7.75
CA ILE A 44 0.22 -23.60 -7.97
C ILE A 44 0.64 -24.64 -8.99
N GLU A 45 1.33 -24.24 -10.06
CA GLU A 45 1.88 -25.18 -11.06
C GLU A 45 2.91 -26.12 -10.43
N LEU A 46 3.71 -25.60 -9.48
CA LEU A 46 4.71 -26.36 -8.74
C LEU A 46 4.13 -27.17 -7.56
N GLY A 47 2.84 -27.04 -7.26
CA GLY A 47 2.23 -27.66 -6.07
C GLY A 47 2.78 -27.13 -4.74
N SER A 48 3.20 -25.87 -4.72
CA SER A 48 3.75 -25.20 -3.54
C SER A 48 2.66 -24.80 -2.54
N GLU A 49 2.91 -25.08 -1.25
CA GLU A 49 2.04 -24.65 -0.14
C GLU A 49 2.43 -23.28 0.45
N ARG A 50 3.34 -22.56 -0.22
CA ARG A 50 3.88 -21.28 0.27
C ARG A 50 2.79 -20.25 0.55
N ASP A 51 1.85 -20.06 -0.38
CA ASP A 51 0.84 -19.01 -0.26
C ASP A 51 -0.18 -19.35 0.81
N ASP A 52 -0.55 -20.62 0.93
CA ASP A 52 -1.39 -21.12 2.03
C ASP A 52 -0.72 -20.88 3.40
N SER A 53 0.58 -21.18 3.50
CA SER A 53 1.37 -20.92 4.71
C SER A 53 1.44 -19.43 5.03
N MET A 54 1.66 -18.58 4.02
CA MET A 54 1.76 -17.13 4.20
C MET A 54 0.42 -16.49 4.60
N ARG A 55 -0.69 -16.99 4.04
CA ARG A 55 -2.04 -16.58 4.43
C ARG A 55 -2.30 -16.91 5.90
N GLN A 56 -2.03 -18.15 6.32
CA GLN A 56 -2.19 -18.56 7.72
C GLN A 56 -1.31 -17.74 8.68
N LEU A 57 -0.06 -17.44 8.29
CA LEU A 57 0.82 -16.57 9.07
C LEU A 57 0.25 -15.16 9.20
N THR A 58 -0.36 -14.63 8.13
CA THR A 58 -1.01 -13.33 8.14
C THR A 58 -2.18 -13.29 9.10
N ASP A 59 -3.06 -14.29 9.03
CA ASP A 59 -4.25 -14.38 9.88
C ASP A 59 -3.85 -14.54 11.36
N THR A 60 -2.90 -15.42 11.63
CA THR A 60 -2.36 -15.63 12.99
C THR A 60 -1.72 -14.35 13.51
N ALA A 61 -0.90 -13.68 12.70
CA ALA A 61 -0.27 -12.42 13.09
C ALA A 61 -1.31 -11.37 13.46
N ALA A 62 -2.41 -11.22 12.69
CA ALA A 62 -3.46 -10.27 13.01
C ALA A 62 -4.01 -10.46 14.44
N THR A 63 -4.28 -11.72 14.84
CA THR A 63 -4.81 -12.04 16.18
C THR A 63 -3.86 -11.72 17.33
N LEU A 64 -2.53 -11.72 17.10
CA LEU A 64 -1.55 -11.33 18.13
C LEU A 64 -1.64 -9.84 18.53
N TYR A 65 -2.30 -9.05 17.69
CA TYR A 65 -2.55 -7.62 17.89
C TYR A 65 -4.01 -7.33 18.26
N ASP A 66 -4.78 -8.37 18.63
CA ASP A 66 -6.12 -8.17 19.16
C ASP A 66 -6.10 -7.25 20.40
N GLY A 67 -7.12 -6.39 20.50
CA GLY A 67 -7.21 -5.32 21.51
C GLY A 67 -6.18 -4.18 21.37
N ARG A 68 -5.33 -4.19 20.33
CA ARG A 68 -4.30 -3.17 20.10
C ARG A 68 -4.50 -2.37 18.81
N ILE A 69 -5.53 -2.69 18.03
CA ILE A 69 -5.76 -2.14 16.69
C ILE A 69 -5.63 -0.61 16.66
N LEU A 70 -6.42 0.11 17.46
CA LEU A 70 -6.35 1.59 17.52
C LEU A 70 -4.95 2.09 17.89
N ARG A 71 -4.28 1.43 18.83
CA ARG A 71 -2.92 1.79 19.23
C ARG A 71 -1.93 1.61 18.08
N GLU A 72 -2.00 0.49 17.37
CA GLU A 72 -1.12 0.22 16.21
C GLU A 72 -1.40 1.22 15.07
N LEU A 73 -2.66 1.56 14.81
CA LEU A 73 -3.02 2.56 13.80
C LEU A 73 -2.51 3.96 14.17
N ILE A 74 -2.68 4.38 15.43
CA ILE A 74 -2.15 5.65 15.94
C ILE A 74 -0.61 5.66 15.89
N GLN A 75 0.04 4.54 16.21
CA GLN A 75 1.51 4.43 16.10
C GLN A 75 1.97 4.55 14.65
N ASN A 76 1.28 3.92 13.69
CA ASN A 76 1.59 4.09 12.26
C ASN A 76 1.39 5.54 11.81
N ALA A 77 0.33 6.20 12.28
CA ALA A 77 0.07 7.60 11.99
C ALA A 77 1.15 8.52 12.59
N TYR A 78 1.60 8.24 13.81
CA TYR A 78 2.69 8.95 14.47
C TYR A 78 4.03 8.75 13.75
N ASP A 79 4.36 7.53 13.37
CA ASP A 79 5.57 7.20 12.60
C ASP A 79 5.57 7.91 11.22
N GLY A 80 4.40 8.03 10.57
CA GLY A 80 4.23 8.77 9.33
C GLY A 80 4.29 10.29 9.51
N ALA A 81 3.94 10.79 10.69
CA ALA A 81 4.02 12.20 11.04
C ALA A 81 5.46 12.75 10.97
N GLY A 82 6.45 11.87 11.19
CA GLY A 82 7.88 12.22 11.15
C GLY A 82 8.32 13.07 12.33
N GLU A 83 9.43 13.81 12.16
CA GLU A 83 9.94 14.76 13.18
C GLU A 83 9.28 16.15 13.08
N ASP A 84 8.14 16.26 12.36
CA ASP A 84 7.45 17.53 12.19
C ASP A 84 6.89 18.03 13.52
N VAL A 85 7.22 19.27 13.88
CA VAL A 85 6.86 19.87 15.17
C VAL A 85 5.36 20.16 15.26
N ASP A 86 4.69 20.32 14.12
CA ASP A 86 3.23 20.50 14.00
C ASP A 86 2.54 19.25 13.41
N ALA A 87 3.05 18.06 13.75
CA ALA A 87 2.41 16.80 13.44
C ALA A 87 1.08 16.63 14.21
N HIS A 88 -0.04 16.51 13.49
CA HIS A 88 -1.36 16.21 14.04
C HIS A 88 -1.82 14.83 13.57
N ILE A 89 -2.46 14.11 14.49
CA ILE A 89 -3.14 12.84 14.22
C ILE A 89 -4.62 13.05 14.49
N LEU A 90 -5.47 12.74 13.51
CA LEU A 90 -6.92 12.65 13.71
C LEU A 90 -7.33 11.19 13.75
N VAL A 91 -8.16 10.84 14.74
CA VAL A 91 -8.88 9.57 14.79
C VAL A 91 -10.36 9.89 14.84
N LYS A 92 -11.13 9.48 13.83
CA LYS A 92 -12.57 9.70 13.75
C LYS A 92 -13.29 8.37 13.63
N LEU A 93 -14.22 8.12 14.53
CA LEU A 93 -15.16 7.00 14.44
C LEU A 93 -16.56 7.54 14.12
N ASP A 94 -17.04 7.24 12.93
CA ASP A 94 -18.36 7.64 12.45
C ASP A 94 -19.29 6.42 12.39
N LEU A 95 -20.04 6.20 13.47
CA LEU A 95 -21.00 5.09 13.56
C LEU A 95 -22.27 5.32 12.73
N ALA A 96 -22.51 6.54 12.28
CA ALA A 96 -23.69 6.92 11.50
C ALA A 96 -23.45 6.85 9.99
N SER A 97 -22.19 6.64 9.57
CA SER A 97 -21.86 6.41 8.16
C SER A 97 -22.60 5.17 7.64
N ALA A 98 -23.17 5.29 6.45
CA ALA A 98 -23.93 4.25 5.78
C ALA A 98 -23.25 3.94 4.43
N PRO A 99 -23.13 2.65 4.03
CA PRO A 99 -23.77 1.48 4.62
C PRO A 99 -23.06 0.88 5.85
N HIS A 100 -21.85 1.33 6.17
CA HIS A 100 -21.02 0.80 7.25
C HIS A 100 -20.43 1.93 8.10
N ALA A 101 -20.24 1.66 9.40
CA ALA A 101 -19.50 2.58 10.26
C ALA A 101 -18.06 2.76 9.74
N MET A 102 -17.50 3.96 9.92
CA MET A 102 -16.19 4.31 9.36
C MET A 102 -15.22 4.69 10.47
N LEU A 103 -14.00 4.14 10.40
CA LEU A 103 -12.88 4.55 11.23
C LEU A 103 -11.81 5.18 10.34
N ASP A 104 -11.58 6.47 10.52
CA ASP A 104 -10.52 7.21 9.86
C ASP A 104 -9.36 7.44 10.83
N VAL A 105 -8.13 7.17 10.36
CA VAL A 105 -6.90 7.52 11.07
C VAL A 105 -5.99 8.28 10.12
N CYS A 106 -5.68 9.53 10.46
CA CYS A 106 -5.03 10.49 9.58
C CYS A 106 -3.80 11.09 10.25
N ASN A 107 -2.79 11.45 9.48
CA ASN A 107 -1.67 12.27 9.96
C ASN A 107 -1.27 13.37 8.97
N THR A 108 -0.71 14.46 9.49
CA THR A 108 -0.27 15.65 8.70
C THR A 108 1.20 15.60 8.26
N GLY A 109 1.89 14.48 8.49
CA GLY A 109 3.31 14.34 8.16
C GLY A 109 3.55 14.02 6.71
N ASN A 110 4.32 12.97 6.45
CA ASN A 110 4.63 12.55 5.10
C ASN A 110 3.60 11.56 4.59
N GLY A 111 3.31 11.64 3.30
CA GLY A 111 2.62 10.58 2.60
C GLY A 111 3.43 9.27 2.58
N PHE A 112 2.76 8.18 2.22
CA PHE A 112 3.36 6.86 2.05
C PHE A 112 4.51 6.89 1.05
N SER A 113 5.62 6.26 1.40
CA SER A 113 6.71 5.94 0.47
C SER A 113 6.54 4.54 -0.13
N ARG A 114 7.34 4.21 -1.16
CA ARG A 114 7.42 2.82 -1.67
C ARG A 114 7.81 1.82 -0.59
N ALA A 115 8.67 2.22 0.35
CA ALA A 115 9.10 1.36 1.44
C ALA A 115 7.95 1.07 2.43
N ASP A 116 7.06 2.03 2.65
CA ASP A 116 5.89 1.85 3.51
C ASP A 116 4.89 0.89 2.86
N VAL A 117 4.60 1.07 1.56
CA VAL A 117 3.77 0.14 0.78
C VAL A 117 4.36 -1.28 0.82
N ASP A 118 5.65 -1.43 0.53
CA ASP A 118 6.35 -2.72 0.61
C ASP A 118 6.22 -3.37 2.00
N SER A 119 6.27 -2.58 3.08
CA SER A 119 6.15 -3.09 4.44
C SER A 119 4.75 -3.59 4.79
N ILE A 120 3.72 -2.99 4.19
CA ILE A 120 2.32 -3.41 4.35
C ILE A 120 2.09 -4.71 3.59
N VAL A 121 2.45 -4.72 2.29
CA VAL A 121 2.11 -5.83 1.39
C VAL A 121 2.99 -7.06 1.60
N ASN A 122 4.20 -6.90 2.17
CA ASN A 122 5.12 -8.00 2.36
C ASN A 122 5.36 -8.33 3.86
N PRO A 123 4.73 -9.39 4.40
CA PRO A 123 4.89 -9.79 5.80
C PRO A 123 6.34 -10.15 6.18
N ALA A 124 7.12 -10.68 5.24
CA ALA A 124 8.49 -11.13 5.48
C ALA A 124 9.54 -10.00 5.42
N ARG A 125 9.18 -8.80 4.95
CA ARG A 125 10.07 -7.64 4.85
C ARG A 125 10.04 -6.71 6.06
N SER A 126 9.34 -7.05 7.15
CA SER A 126 9.35 -6.25 8.38
C SER A 126 10.80 -6.11 8.92
N ARG A 127 11.44 -4.97 8.65
CA ARG A 127 12.89 -4.72 8.87
C ARG A 127 13.26 -4.44 10.33
N LYS A 128 12.79 -5.22 11.30
CA LYS A 128 13.36 -5.14 12.67
C LYS A 128 13.48 -6.52 13.29
N GLN A 129 14.72 -6.90 13.66
CA GLN A 129 14.97 -8.06 14.51
C GLN A 129 14.22 -7.91 15.84
N PRO A 130 13.74 -9.02 16.44
CA PRO A 130 13.12 -8.96 17.76
C PRO A 130 14.11 -8.38 18.76
N GLY A 131 13.79 -7.24 19.38
CA GLY A 131 14.51 -6.76 20.56
C GLY A 131 14.87 -5.27 20.62
N ASN A 132 15.02 -4.53 19.51
CA ASN A 132 15.64 -3.18 19.57
C ASN A 132 14.82 -2.01 18.97
N SER A 133 13.54 -2.19 18.67
CA SER A 133 12.61 -1.05 18.62
C SER A 133 11.17 -1.53 18.85
N ILE A 134 10.38 -0.71 19.54
CA ILE A 134 8.93 -0.83 19.57
C ILE A 134 8.41 -0.61 18.13
N GLY A 135 7.58 -1.52 17.62
CA GLY A 135 6.93 -1.44 16.29
C GLY A 135 7.54 -2.35 15.22
N HIS A 136 6.95 -3.54 15.02
CA HIS A 136 7.17 -4.36 13.82
C HIS A 136 6.33 -3.79 12.67
N LYS A 137 6.92 -2.90 11.85
CA LYS A 137 6.24 -2.33 10.67
C LYS A 137 5.67 -3.48 9.80
N GLY A 138 4.38 -3.44 9.49
CA GLY A 138 3.69 -4.43 8.65
C GLY A 138 2.98 -5.59 9.36
N LEU A 139 3.34 -5.92 10.61
CA LEU A 139 2.61 -6.93 11.40
C LEU A 139 1.43 -6.31 12.16
N GLY A 140 1.65 -5.14 12.79
CA GLY A 140 0.58 -4.41 13.49
C GLY A 140 -0.53 -3.93 12.55
N PHE A 141 -0.19 -3.54 11.32
CA PHE A 141 -1.17 -3.14 10.30
C PHE A 141 -2.15 -4.27 9.95
N ARG A 142 -1.72 -5.54 9.97
CA ARG A 142 -2.58 -6.70 9.64
C ARG A 142 -3.78 -6.81 10.57
N SER A 143 -3.70 -6.27 11.79
CA SER A 143 -4.82 -6.23 12.74
C SER A 143 -6.03 -5.44 12.21
N VAL A 144 -5.87 -4.60 11.18
CA VAL A 144 -6.99 -3.90 10.53
C VAL A 144 -8.02 -4.88 9.95
N THR A 145 -7.61 -6.08 9.55
CA THR A 145 -8.52 -7.10 8.98
C THR A 145 -9.50 -7.65 10.02
N LEU A 146 -9.19 -7.51 11.32
CA LEU A 146 -10.10 -7.89 12.40
C LEU A 146 -11.32 -6.98 12.48
N ILE A 147 -11.21 -5.75 11.96
CA ILE A 147 -12.28 -4.75 12.04
C ILE A 147 -12.79 -4.30 10.67
N SER A 148 -12.13 -4.63 9.56
CA SER A 148 -12.60 -4.33 8.20
C SER A 148 -12.18 -5.35 7.16
N HIS A 149 -13.06 -5.58 6.19
CA HIS A 149 -12.77 -6.35 4.98
C HIS A 149 -12.18 -5.51 3.84
N ASP A 150 -12.34 -4.18 3.88
CA ASP A 150 -11.91 -3.27 2.82
C ASP A 150 -11.19 -2.03 3.40
N PRO A 151 -10.01 -2.22 4.01
CA PRO A 151 -9.20 -1.09 4.44
C PRO A 151 -8.63 -0.35 3.21
N GLN A 152 -8.75 0.97 3.21
CA GLN A 152 -8.34 1.84 2.12
C GLN A 152 -7.32 2.86 2.59
N ILE A 153 -6.26 3.03 1.81
CA ILE A 153 -5.19 3.99 2.08
C ILE A 153 -5.26 5.08 1.02
N TYR A 154 -5.23 6.31 1.48
CA TYR A 154 -5.11 7.51 0.68
C TYR A 154 -3.90 8.31 1.15
N SER A 155 -3.09 8.78 0.21
CA SER A 155 -1.86 9.51 0.53
C SER A 155 -1.61 10.56 -0.53
N SER A 156 -1.06 11.70 -0.09
CA SER A 156 -0.46 12.69 -0.98
C SER A 156 1.04 12.37 -1.16
N GLN A 157 1.69 13.01 -2.12
CA GLN A 157 3.15 12.92 -2.25
C GLN A 157 3.84 13.71 -1.12
N ALA A 158 4.99 13.23 -0.66
CA ALA A 158 5.69 13.78 0.51
C ALA A 158 6.00 15.29 0.41
N GLU A 159 6.17 15.82 -0.80
CA GLU A 159 6.51 17.23 -1.05
C GLU A 159 5.26 18.12 -1.18
N ASN A 160 4.08 17.53 -1.38
CA ASN A 160 2.82 18.20 -1.58
C ASN A 160 1.87 17.83 -0.43
N LYS A 161 1.90 18.61 0.66
CA LYS A 161 0.79 18.67 1.64
C LYS A 161 -0.41 19.34 0.95
N ALA A 162 -1.00 18.67 -0.04
CA ALA A 162 -1.93 19.26 -0.99
C ALA A 162 -3.39 18.94 -0.64
N ALA A 163 -4.29 19.77 -1.17
CA ALA A 163 -5.74 19.61 -1.17
C ALA A 163 -6.24 18.42 -2.03
N GLN A 164 -5.39 17.41 -2.28
CA GLN A 164 -5.72 16.19 -3.02
C GLN A 164 -4.77 15.04 -2.63
N PHE A 165 -5.26 13.81 -2.73
CA PHE A 165 -4.45 12.60 -2.59
C PHE A 165 -3.86 12.20 -3.96
N ASP A 166 -2.59 12.54 -4.19
CA ASP A 166 -1.86 12.31 -5.45
C ASP A 166 -0.66 11.36 -5.31
N GLY A 167 -0.54 10.69 -4.15
CA GLY A 167 0.47 9.68 -3.82
C GLY A 167 -0.09 8.25 -3.93
N PHE A 168 0.26 7.37 -2.99
CA PHE A 168 -0.27 6.00 -2.96
C PHE A 168 -1.72 5.98 -2.45
N CYS A 169 -2.65 5.69 -3.36
CA CYS A 169 -4.06 5.48 -3.05
C CYS A 169 -4.48 4.07 -3.47
N PHE A 170 -4.77 3.19 -2.51
CA PHE A 170 -5.06 1.80 -2.79
C PHE A 170 -5.93 1.14 -1.71
N ARG A 171 -6.68 0.14 -2.15
CA ARG A 171 -7.32 -0.87 -1.30
C ARG A 171 -6.65 -2.23 -1.53
N PHE A 172 -7.22 -3.30 -1.01
CA PHE A 172 -6.69 -4.65 -1.20
C PHE A 172 -7.63 -5.49 -2.05
N ALA A 173 -7.08 -6.34 -2.91
CA ALA A 173 -7.86 -7.14 -3.83
C ALA A 173 -8.64 -8.25 -3.08
N ASP A 174 -9.96 -8.10 -3.07
CA ASP A 174 -10.90 -9.18 -2.76
C ASP A 174 -10.85 -10.30 -3.80
N GLU A 175 -11.54 -11.42 -3.56
CA GLU A 175 -11.52 -12.58 -4.46
C GLU A 175 -12.07 -12.26 -5.86
N GLN A 176 -13.01 -11.33 -5.99
CA GLN A 176 -13.54 -10.93 -7.29
C GLN A 176 -12.47 -10.16 -8.08
N ALA A 177 -11.85 -9.16 -7.48
CA ALA A 177 -10.76 -8.40 -8.09
C ALA A 177 -9.56 -9.28 -8.43
N GLN A 178 -9.24 -10.25 -7.57
CA GLN A 178 -8.22 -11.27 -7.85
C GLN A 178 -8.58 -12.07 -9.09
N ARG A 179 -9.81 -12.59 -9.17
CA ARG A 179 -10.29 -13.38 -10.31
C ARG A 179 -10.20 -12.59 -11.61
N GLU A 180 -10.72 -11.36 -11.62
CA GLU A 180 -10.66 -10.47 -12.79
C GLU A 180 -9.22 -10.29 -13.26
N ARG A 181 -8.29 -9.99 -12.35
CA ARG A 181 -6.88 -9.81 -12.72
C ARG A 181 -6.20 -11.11 -13.15
N LEU A 182 -6.48 -12.23 -12.49
CA LEU A 182 -5.90 -13.55 -12.80
C LEU A 182 -6.33 -14.06 -14.18
N LEU A 183 -7.57 -13.81 -14.60
CA LEU A 183 -8.07 -14.16 -15.95
C LEU A 183 -7.34 -13.43 -17.07
N HIS A 184 -6.68 -12.30 -16.78
CA HIS A 184 -5.79 -11.62 -17.73
C HIS A 184 -4.37 -12.20 -17.75
N LEU A 185 -3.99 -12.97 -16.74
CA LEU A 185 -2.61 -13.46 -16.54
C LEU A 185 -2.44 -14.94 -16.87
N ALA A 186 -3.52 -15.73 -16.85
CA ALA A 186 -3.49 -17.17 -17.04
C ALA A 186 -4.80 -17.72 -17.63
N GLU A 187 -4.74 -18.97 -18.09
CA GLU A 187 -5.92 -19.71 -18.54
C GLU A 187 -6.96 -19.87 -17.41
N PRO A 188 -8.27 -19.91 -17.72
CA PRO A 188 -9.34 -19.88 -16.73
C PRO A 188 -9.22 -20.90 -15.59
N ASP A 189 -8.86 -22.14 -15.90
CA ASP A 189 -8.74 -23.20 -14.90
C ASP A 189 -7.63 -22.93 -13.87
N LEU A 190 -6.50 -22.36 -14.32
CA LEU A 190 -5.40 -22.01 -13.44
C LEU A 190 -5.70 -20.73 -12.64
N ALA A 191 -6.35 -19.75 -13.28
CA ALA A 191 -6.82 -18.53 -12.63
C ALA A 191 -7.77 -18.84 -11.47
N GLU A 192 -8.77 -19.70 -11.68
CA GLU A 192 -9.74 -20.09 -10.64
C GLU A 192 -9.08 -20.81 -9.46
N ARG A 193 -8.06 -21.65 -9.72
CA ARG A 193 -7.29 -22.31 -8.65
C ARG A 193 -6.44 -21.32 -7.82
N ALA A 194 -6.15 -20.14 -8.37
CA ALA A 194 -5.32 -19.12 -7.74
C ALA A 194 -6.10 -18.10 -6.90
N VAL A 195 -7.40 -17.94 -7.15
CA VAL A 195 -8.25 -17.05 -6.36
C VAL A 195 -8.22 -17.45 -4.88
N GLY A 196 -8.00 -16.47 -4.00
CA GLY A 196 -7.97 -16.66 -2.55
C GLY A 196 -6.71 -17.36 -2.01
N LYS A 197 -5.79 -17.80 -2.87
CA LYS A 197 -4.51 -18.40 -2.41
C LYS A 197 -3.65 -17.38 -1.69
N THR A 198 -3.45 -16.23 -2.30
CA THR A 198 -2.71 -15.11 -1.71
C THR A 198 -3.62 -14.23 -0.87
N HIS A 199 -3.21 -13.96 0.37
CA HIS A 199 -3.94 -13.08 1.27
C HIS A 199 -4.12 -11.67 0.65
N SER A 200 -5.33 -11.10 0.75
CA SER A 200 -5.70 -9.80 0.15
C SER A 200 -4.72 -8.67 0.48
N LEU A 201 -4.28 -8.56 1.74
CA LEU A 201 -3.27 -7.58 2.17
C LEU A 201 -1.94 -7.59 1.39
N GLN A 202 -1.64 -8.65 0.64
CA GLN A 202 -0.45 -8.72 -0.22
C GLN A 202 -0.70 -8.17 -1.64
N LEU A 203 -1.96 -7.85 -1.97
CA LEU A 203 -2.44 -7.53 -3.31
C LEU A 203 -3.02 -6.11 -3.31
N PRO A 204 -2.20 -5.06 -3.40
CA PRO A 204 -2.70 -3.70 -3.47
C PRO A 204 -3.43 -3.48 -4.80
N LEU A 205 -4.59 -2.84 -4.73
CA LEU A 205 -5.39 -2.46 -5.89
C LEU A 205 -5.58 -0.95 -5.92
N VAL A 206 -5.24 -0.33 -7.05
CA VAL A 206 -5.29 1.13 -7.21
C VAL A 206 -6.72 1.65 -7.04
N ILE A 207 -6.88 2.72 -6.27
CA ILE A 207 -8.13 3.49 -6.22
C ILE A 207 -8.01 4.64 -7.22
N ASN A 208 -8.73 4.53 -8.34
CA ASN A 208 -8.73 5.54 -9.42
C ASN A 208 -9.81 6.61 -9.24
N SER A 209 -10.82 6.35 -8.42
CA SER A 209 -11.93 7.26 -8.15
C SER A 209 -12.18 7.31 -6.65
N PHE A 210 -12.08 8.50 -6.06
CA PHE A 210 -12.31 8.69 -4.63
C PHE A 210 -13.81 8.78 -4.34
N PRO A 211 -14.31 8.02 -3.35
CA PRO A 211 -15.65 8.19 -2.80
C PRO A 211 -15.94 9.65 -2.40
N ASP A 212 -17.20 10.08 -2.50
CA ASP A 212 -17.61 11.46 -2.26
C ASP A 212 -17.29 11.93 -0.83
N ASP A 213 -17.42 11.04 0.16
CA ASP A 213 -17.04 11.26 1.56
C ASP A 213 -15.53 11.51 1.74
N ILE A 214 -14.69 10.79 1.01
CA ILE A 214 -13.22 11.02 0.99
C ILE A 214 -12.90 12.35 0.31
N GLN A 215 -13.59 12.68 -0.77
CA GLN A 215 -13.41 13.99 -1.41
C GLN A 215 -13.91 15.14 -0.50
N ASP A 216 -15.02 14.96 0.20
CA ASP A 216 -15.54 15.91 1.18
C ASP A 216 -14.65 16.03 2.40
N TYR A 217 -14.00 14.94 2.83
CA TYR A 217 -12.98 14.96 3.87
C TYR A 217 -11.79 15.83 3.45
N VAL A 218 -11.26 15.65 2.24
CA VAL A 218 -10.19 16.49 1.68
C VAL A 218 -10.62 17.96 1.59
N ARG A 219 -11.87 18.23 1.20
CA ARG A 219 -12.42 19.59 1.10
C ARG A 219 -12.66 20.24 2.46
N ASN A 220 -13.18 19.52 3.44
CA ASN A 220 -13.64 20.04 4.74
C ASN A 220 -12.59 19.95 5.86
N CYS A 221 -11.52 19.15 5.71
CA CYS A 221 -10.37 19.21 6.62
C CYS A 221 -9.64 20.56 6.60
N THR A 222 -9.92 21.41 5.60
CA THR A 222 -9.52 22.82 5.62
C THR A 222 -10.15 23.63 6.78
N SER A 223 -11.21 23.12 7.43
CA SER A 223 -11.85 23.76 8.59
C SER A 223 -11.18 23.45 9.95
N LEU A 224 -10.19 22.55 9.97
CA LEU A 224 -9.40 22.19 11.17
C LEU A 224 -8.00 22.85 11.18
N ASP A 225 -7.77 23.89 10.38
CA ASP A 225 -6.47 24.60 10.21
C ASP A 225 -5.28 23.73 9.73
N HIS A 226 -5.48 22.43 9.44
CA HIS A 226 -4.40 21.49 9.09
C HIS A 226 -4.75 20.57 7.91
N LEU A 227 -3.81 20.42 6.95
CA LEU A 227 -3.89 19.51 5.80
C LEU A 227 -3.28 18.14 6.16
N PHE A 228 -4.02 17.05 5.99
CA PHE A 228 -3.55 15.68 6.26
C PHE A 228 -2.86 15.07 5.03
N ALA A 229 -1.70 14.45 5.22
CA ALA A 229 -0.88 13.90 4.14
C ALA A 229 -1.12 12.40 3.89
N SER A 230 -1.67 11.69 4.87
CA SER A 230 -2.18 10.33 4.68
C SER A 230 -3.40 10.05 5.55
N LEU A 231 -4.30 9.24 5.00
CA LEU A 231 -5.55 8.80 5.55
C LEU A 231 -5.64 7.29 5.36
N LEU A 232 -5.76 6.56 6.48
CA LEU A 232 -6.26 5.20 6.46
C LEU A 232 -7.75 5.28 6.79
N THR A 233 -8.60 4.98 5.81
CA THR A 233 -10.03 4.80 6.00
C THR A 233 -10.32 3.32 6.09
N THR A 234 -11.05 2.93 7.13
CA THR A 234 -11.40 1.55 7.41
C THR A 234 -12.91 1.46 7.55
N TYR A 235 -13.57 0.75 6.64
CA TYR A 235 -15.01 0.48 6.72
C TYR A 235 -15.25 -0.67 7.70
N LEU A 236 -15.83 -0.37 8.85
CA LEU A 236 -16.03 -1.33 9.93
C LEU A 236 -17.10 -2.35 9.54
N HIS A 237 -16.92 -3.61 9.96
CA HIS A 237 -17.99 -4.60 9.87
C HIS A 237 -19.25 -4.08 10.57
N SER A 238 -20.42 -4.37 9.99
CA SER A 238 -21.64 -4.32 10.77
C SER A 238 -21.51 -5.33 11.91
N ILE A 239 -21.57 -4.85 13.16
CA ILE A 239 -21.65 -5.69 14.36
C ILE A 239 -22.96 -6.47 14.33
#